data_AF-X1P6U5-F1
#
_entry.id   AF-X1P6U5-F1
#
_cell.length_a   1.000
_cell.length_b   1.000
_cell.length_c   1.000
_cell.angle_alpha   90.00
_cell.angle_beta   90.00
_cell.angle_gamma   90.00
#
_symmetry.space_group_name_H-M   'P 1'
#
loop_
_entity.id
_entity.type
_entity.pdbx_description
1 polymer ?
#
loop_
_entity_poly.entity_id
_entity_poly.type
_entity_poly.pdbx_seq_one_letter_code
_entity_poly.pdbx_strand_id
1 'polypeptide(L)' 'MRVSISPRGALKLKPDTEEEREAFKVFAAVFEIMQTALLEFYFPDKPGLVHLNLVTGPLD' A
#
# COMPACT_ATOMS: atom_id res chain seq x y z
N MET A 1 -1.15 0.57 -16.22
CA MET A 1 -1.43 0.15 -14.84
C MET A 1 -2.73 -0.63 -14.83
N ARG A 2 -2.65 -1.92 -14.48
CA ARG A 2 -3.80 -2.80 -14.35
C ARG A 2 -4.23 -2.93 -12.90
N VAL A 3 -5.54 -2.90 -12.68
CA VAL A 3 -6.16 -3.07 -11.36
C VAL A 3 -7.01 -4.34 -11.38
N SER A 4 -6.87 -5.18 -10.37
CA SER A 4 -7.67 -6.39 -10.20
C SER A 4 -8.03 -6.61 -8.75
N ILE A 5 -9.08 -7.39 -8.48
CA ILE A 5 -9.49 -7.78 -7.13
C ILE A 5 -9.13 -9.25 -6.95
N SER A 6 -8.44 -9.57 -5.87
CA SER A 6 -8.12 -10.94 -5.52
C SER A 6 -9.37 -11.70 -5.02
N PRO A 7 -9.37 -13.05 -5.03
CA PRO A 7 -10.47 -13.83 -4.46
C PRO A 7 -10.77 -13.53 -2.98
N ARG A 8 -9.83 -12.91 -2.26
CA ARG A 8 -9.98 -12.48 -0.86
C ARG A 8 -10.41 -11.01 -0.72
N GLY A 9 -10.81 -10.36 -1.81
CA GLY A 9 -11.24 -8.96 -1.82
C GLY A 9 -10.11 -7.93 -1.82
N ALA A 10 -8.85 -8.34 -1.64
CA ALA A 10 -7.71 -7.41 -1.70
C ALA A 10 -7.51 -6.84 -3.11
N LEU A 11 -7.33 -5.52 -3.20
CA LEU A 11 -7.02 -4.80 -4.42
C LEU A 11 -5.57 -5.08 -4.84
N LYS A 12 -5.36 -5.46 -6.10
CA LYS A 12 -4.05 -5.75 -6.69
C LYS A 12 -3.76 -4.74 -7.79
N LEU A 13 -2.74 -3.93 -7.56
CA LEU A 13 -2.22 -2.94 -8.51
C LEU A 13 -1.01 -3.55 -9.21
N LYS A 14 -1.01 -3.55 -10.54
CA LYS A 14 0.09 -4.02 -11.38
C LYS A 14 0.53 -2.87 -12.30
N PRO A 15 1.65 -2.20 -11.99
CA PRO A 15 2.29 -1.28 -12.92
C PRO A 15 2.75 -2.05 -14.16
N ASP A 16 2.49 -1.53 -15.35
CA ASP A 16 2.87 -2.17 -16.62
C ASP A 16 4.11 -1.52 -17.23
N THR A 17 4.42 -0.27 -16.89
CA THR A 17 5.58 0.49 -17.38
C THR A 17 6.52 0.89 -16.23
N GLU A 18 7.74 1.30 -16.56
CA GLU A 18 8.72 1.76 -15.56
C GLU A 18 8.28 3.05 -14.87
N GLU A 19 7.73 4.01 -15.63
CA GLU A 19 7.17 5.25 -15.06
C GLU A 19 6.02 4.96 -14.08
N GLU A 20 5.18 3.97 -14.39
CA GLU A 20 4.11 3.54 -13.49
C GLU A 20 4.66 2.86 -12.23
N ARG A 21 5.77 2.10 -12.31
CA ARG A 21 6.42 1.50 -11.13
C ARG A 21 6.97 2.58 -10.21
N GLU A 22 7.64 3.59 -10.76
CA GLU A 22 8.18 4.70 -9.97
C GLU A 22 7.07 5.53 -9.33
N ALA A 23 6.01 5.87 -10.08
CA ALA A 23 4.83 6.54 -9.53
C ALA A 23 4.16 5.71 -8.41
N PHE A 24 4.10 4.39 -8.58
CA PHE A 24 3.54 3.49 -7.58
C PHE A 24 4.38 3.42 -6.30
N LYS A 25 5.72 3.44 -6.38
CA LYS A 25 6.60 3.50 -5.20
C LYS A 25 6.34 4.76 -4.38
N VAL A 26 6.24 5.91 -5.04
CA VAL A 26 5.94 7.20 -4.38
C VAL A 26 4.56 7.15 -3.73
N PHE A 27 3.55 6.65 -4.45
CA PHE A 27 2.20 6.49 -3.90
C PHE A 27 2.19 5.58 -2.66
N ALA A 28 2.87 4.42 -2.71
CA ALA A 28 2.93 3.48 -1.61
C ALA A 28 3.54 4.12 -0.35
N ALA A 29 4.62 4.89 -0.50
CA ALA A 29 5.27 5.59 0.61
C ALA A 29 4.34 6.64 1.26
N VAL A 30 3.64 7.44 0.44
CA VAL A 30 2.69 8.45 0.96
C VAL A 30 1.50 7.79 1.65
N PHE A 31 0.98 6.71 1.07
CA PHE A 31 -0.13 5.96 1.64
C PHE A 31 0.22 5.35 3.00
N GLU A 32 1.42 4.78 3.13
CA GLU A 32 1.93 4.23 4.39
C GLU A 32 2.00 5.29 5.49
N ILE A 33 2.51 6.49 5.18
CA ILE A 33 2.57 7.61 6.13
C ILE A 33 1.16 8.04 6.56
N MET A 34 0.25 8.28 5.61
CA MET A 34 -1.10 8.73 5.94
C MET A 34 -1.86 7.71 6.78
N GLN A 35 -1.72 6.43 6.46
CA GLN A 35 -2.37 5.38 7.20
C GLN A 35 -1.79 5.23 8.61
N THR A 36 -0.47 5.32 8.75
CA THR A 36 0.20 5.30 10.06
C THR A 36 -0.32 6.45 10.93
N ALA A 37 -0.35 7.67 10.39
CA ALA A 37 -0.88 8.84 11.10
C ALA A 37 -2.36 8.68 11.49
N LEU A 38 -3.19 8.15 10.58
CA LEU A 38 -4.60 7.92 10.85
C LEU A 38 -4.81 6.89 11.97
N LEU A 39 -4.02 5.82 11.97
CA LEU A 39 -4.12 4.77 12.97
C LEU A 39 -3.57 5.21 14.34
N GLU A 40 -2.49 5.97 14.38
CA GLU A 40 -2.00 6.61 15.61
C GLU A 40 -3.04 7.58 16.19
N PHE A 41 -3.77 8.30 15.34
CA PHE A 41 -4.87 9.16 15.76
C PHE A 41 -6.05 8.37 16.35
N TYR A 42 -6.45 7.27 15.71
CA TYR A 42 -7.57 6.44 16.18
C TYR A 42 -7.23 5.51 17.36
N PHE A 43 -5.97 5.10 17.49
CA PHE A 43 -5.48 4.18 18.51
C PHE A 43 -4.24 4.74 19.23
N PRO A 44 -4.38 5.85 19.97
CA PRO A 44 -3.25 6.53 20.59
C PRO A 44 -2.52 5.67 21.64
N ASP A 45 -3.22 4.72 22.26
CA ASP A 45 -2.66 3.82 23.28
C ASP A 45 -1.91 2.61 22.69
N LYS A 46 -1.85 2.52 21.36
CA LYS A 46 -1.25 1.39 20.63
C LYS A 46 -0.32 1.88 19.52
N PRO A 47 0.78 2.57 19.87
CA PRO A 47 1.76 3.02 18.88
C PRO A 47 2.37 1.81 18.14
N GLY A 48 2.48 1.91 16.82
CA GLY A 48 3.10 0.88 15.97
C GLY A 48 2.24 -0.36 15.67
N LEU A 49 0.93 -0.34 15.96
CA LEU A 49 0.08 -1.54 15.84
C LEU A 49 -0.13 -2.05 14.40
N VAL A 50 0.24 -1.31 13.36
CA VAL A 50 -0.13 -1.69 11.99
C VAL A 50 0.95 -1.33 10.97
N HIS A 51 1.82 -2.29 10.67
CA HIS A 51 2.39 -2.39 9.33
C HIS A 51 1.33 -3.03 8.44
N LEU A 52 0.68 -2.23 7.57
CA LEU A 52 -0.06 -2.84 6.47
C LEU A 52 0.99 -3.38 5.50
N ASN A 53 1.13 -4.70 5.45
CA ASN A 53 1.88 -5.36 4.40
C ASN A 53 1.18 -5.02 3.07
N LEU A 54 1.57 -3.92 2.44
CA LEU A 54 1.40 -3.73 1.01
C LEU A 54 2.20 -4.85 0.36
N VAL A 55 1.54 -5.99 0.12
CA VAL A 55 2.13 -7.11 -0.58
C VAL A 55 2.27 -6.69 -2.03
N THR A 56 3.37 -6.00 -2.32
CA THR A 56 3.90 -5.87 -3.67
C THR A 56 4.40 -7.26 -4.03
N GLY A 57 3.61 -7.98 -4.85
CA GLY A 57 4.07 -9.25 -5.39
C GLY A 57 5.40 -9.07 -6.14
N PRO A 58 6.21 -10.14 -6.30
CA PRO A 58 7.49 -10.05 -6.96
C PRO A 58 7.36 -9.37 -8.33
N LEU A 59 8.27 -8.43 -8.58
CA LEU A 59 8.47 -7.76 -9.86
C LEU A 59 9.22 -8.73 -10.80
N ASP A 60 8.58 -9.85 -11.15
CA ASP A 60 9.04 -10.68 -12.28
C ASP A 60 8.51 -10.10 -13.61
#